data_AF-A0A3L7XA88-F1
#
_entry.id   AF-A0A3L7XA88-F1
#
_cell.length_a   1.000
_cell.length_b   1.000
_cell.length_c   1.000
_cell.angle_alpha   90.00
_cell.angle_beta   90.00
_cell.angle_gamma   90.00
#
_symmetry.space_group_name_H-M   'P 1'
#
loop_
_entity.id
_entity.type
_entity.pdbx_description
1 polymer ?
#
loop_
_entity_poly.entity_id
_entity_poly.type
_entity_poly.pdbx_seq_one_letter_code
_entity_poly.pdbx_strand_id
1 'polypeptide(L)'
;MLPTVHGLHLPDLPIKNRRLIADLIYFDGALLSYYRDNGRSHYLYYWCDADESYNRWLVVQVGDHTLRRFLARQITLRQLLLRTERTDAYLLDVGSDGQPARILRVELADLPDDYLPADETWYDASLSVFYDHLAARELMSMMQDSLQEAQSKLKLIEQIVSRAPEALQPAYVVS
;
A
#
# COMPACT_ATOMS: atom_id res chain seq x y z
N MET A 1 -19.86 19.79 -0.22
CA MET A 1 -20.56 18.53 0.08
C MET A 1 -19.85 17.42 -0.66
N LEU A 2 -19.43 16.39 0.06
CA LEU A 2 -18.80 15.21 -0.54
C LEU A 2 -19.74 14.50 -1.55
N PRO A 3 -19.22 14.03 -2.70
CA PRO A 3 -19.94 13.20 -3.65
C PRO A 3 -20.63 11.99 -2.99
N THR A 4 -21.79 11.59 -3.52
CA THR A 4 -22.47 10.38 -3.05
C THR A 4 -21.83 9.16 -3.68
N VAL A 5 -21.37 8.22 -2.83
CA VAL A 5 -20.84 6.92 -3.26
C VAL A 5 -21.83 5.83 -2.84
N HIS A 6 -22.04 4.85 -3.72
CA HIS A 6 -22.86 3.67 -3.45
C HIS A 6 -22.05 2.61 -2.72
N GLY A 7 -22.66 1.96 -1.74
CA GLY A 7 -22.02 0.92 -0.95
C GLY A 7 -22.93 0.40 0.16
N LEU A 8 -22.50 -0.66 0.82
CA LEU A 8 -23.20 -1.20 1.97
C LEU A 8 -22.87 -0.36 3.22
N HIS A 9 -23.87 0.28 3.79
CA HIS A 9 -23.71 0.98 5.07
C HIS A 9 -23.40 0.00 6.20
N LEU A 10 -22.36 0.30 6.97
CA LEU A 10 -21.97 -0.48 8.14
C LEU A 10 -22.15 0.33 9.43
N PRO A 11 -22.59 -0.30 10.52
CA PRO A 11 -22.71 0.36 11.82
C PRO A 11 -21.34 0.61 12.47
N ASP A 12 -20.33 -0.17 12.11
CA ASP A 12 -18.96 -0.04 12.59
C ASP A 12 -18.00 -0.64 11.55
N LEU A 13 -16.73 -0.21 11.60
CA LEU A 13 -15.68 -0.76 10.76
C LEU A 13 -15.36 -2.18 11.26
N PRO A 14 -15.37 -3.20 10.39
CA PRO A 14 -15.10 -4.59 10.80
C PRO A 14 -13.61 -4.85 11.06
N ILE A 15 -12.84 -3.83 11.46
CA ILE A 15 -11.42 -3.89 11.78
C ILE A 15 -11.27 -3.57 13.27
N LYS A 16 -10.98 -4.59 14.07
CA LYS A 16 -10.90 -4.47 15.52
C LYS A 16 -9.46 -4.28 15.99
N ASN A 17 -9.29 -3.47 17.05
CA ASN A 17 -8.01 -3.26 17.75
C ASN A 17 -6.85 -2.86 16.81
N ARG A 18 -7.11 -1.92 15.90
CA ARG A 18 -6.09 -1.41 14.99
C ARG A 18 -5.09 -0.53 15.76
N ARG A 19 -3.81 -0.72 15.48
CA ARG A 19 -2.70 0.11 15.96
C ARG A 19 -2.13 0.89 14.78
N LEU A 20 -2.04 2.22 14.92
CA LEU A 20 -1.30 3.06 13.98
C LEU A 20 0.18 2.70 14.07
N ILE A 21 0.79 2.39 12.93
CA ILE A 21 2.22 2.10 12.84
C ILE A 21 2.95 3.36 12.39
N ALA A 22 2.59 3.90 11.24
CA ALA A 22 3.25 5.06 10.66
C ALA A 22 2.30 5.78 9.72
N ASP A 23 2.57 7.07 9.50
CA ASP A 23 2.13 7.71 8.26
C ASP A 23 3.21 7.46 7.23
N LEU A 24 2.88 6.69 6.20
CA LEU A 24 3.79 6.39 5.11
C LEU A 24 3.96 7.60 4.19
N ILE A 25 2.94 8.46 4.11
CA ILE A 25 2.99 9.74 3.41
C ILE A 25 2.33 10.80 4.30
N TYR A 26 3.11 11.79 4.70
CA TYR A 26 2.68 12.92 5.51
C TYR A 26 2.99 14.25 4.79
N PHE A 27 1.99 15.13 4.69
CA PHE A 27 2.14 16.48 4.16
C PHE A 27 1.10 17.41 4.82
N ASP A 28 1.52 18.14 5.84
CA ASP A 28 0.65 18.99 6.69
C ASP A 28 -0.60 18.25 7.22
N GLY A 29 -0.43 16.94 7.44
CA GLY A 29 -1.49 15.99 7.71
C GLY A 29 -1.15 14.63 7.11
N ALA A 30 -1.75 13.58 7.64
CA ALA A 30 -1.56 12.24 7.10
C ALA A 30 -2.30 12.10 5.77
N LEU A 31 -1.59 11.72 4.70
CA LEU A 31 -2.21 11.35 3.42
C LEU A 31 -2.38 9.83 3.32
N LEU A 32 -1.43 9.07 3.88
CA LEU A 32 -1.46 7.62 3.88
C LEU A 32 -0.96 7.08 5.22
N SER A 33 -1.88 6.58 6.04
CA SER A 33 -1.58 5.98 7.33
C SER A 33 -1.62 4.45 7.25
N TYR A 34 -0.61 3.81 7.85
CA TYR A 34 -0.48 2.37 7.93
C TYR A 34 -0.86 1.87 9.32
N TYR A 35 -1.83 0.95 9.36
CA TYR A 35 -2.32 0.31 10.57
C TYR A 35 -2.12 -1.21 10.52
N ARG A 36 -2.04 -1.80 11.71
CA ARG A 36 -2.16 -3.25 11.89
C ARG A 36 -3.25 -3.63 12.86
N ASP A 37 -3.92 -4.74 12.59
CA ASP A 37 -4.78 -5.39 13.59
C ASP A 37 -4.00 -6.42 14.43
N ASN A 38 -4.65 -6.91 15.48
CA ASN A 38 -4.14 -7.99 16.34
C ASN A 38 -3.88 -9.31 15.57
N GLY A 39 -4.53 -9.49 14.42
CA GLY A 39 -4.47 -10.67 13.56
C GLY A 39 -3.37 -10.60 12.49
N ARG A 40 -2.49 -9.60 12.56
CA ARG A 40 -1.38 -9.35 11.63
C ARG A 40 -1.79 -8.87 10.23
N SER A 41 -3.03 -8.48 10.00
CA SER A 41 -3.41 -7.85 8.73
C SER A 41 -2.82 -6.44 8.62
N HIS A 42 -2.55 -6.02 7.37
CA HIS A 42 -2.08 -4.68 7.05
C HIS A 42 -3.25 -3.88 6.50
N TYR A 43 -3.44 -2.66 7.01
CA TYR A 43 -4.45 -1.75 6.50
C TYR A 43 -3.83 -0.41 6.16
N LEU A 44 -4.29 0.17 5.06
CA LEU A 44 -3.92 1.51 4.64
C LEU A 44 -5.15 2.40 4.71
N TYR A 45 -4.98 3.58 5.29
CA TYR A 45 -5.96 4.65 5.37
C TYR A 45 -5.43 5.75 4.46
N TYR A 46 -6.06 5.91 3.30
CA TYR A 46 -5.72 6.91 2.31
C TYR A 46 -6.73 8.05 2.38
N TRP A 47 -6.27 9.27 2.64
CA TRP A 47 -7.12 10.46 2.56
C TRP A 47 -7.41 10.76 1.10
N CYS A 48 -8.68 10.69 0.71
CA CYS A 48 -9.08 10.74 -0.71
C CYS A 48 -9.94 11.96 -1.06
N ASP A 49 -10.68 12.52 -0.10
CA ASP A 49 -11.50 13.70 -0.32
C ASP A 49 -11.82 14.39 1.01
N ALA A 50 -12.27 15.65 0.98
CA ALA A 50 -12.76 16.35 2.15
C ALA A 50 -13.78 17.43 1.79
N ASP A 51 -14.64 17.77 2.75
CA ASP A 51 -15.41 19.01 2.71
C ASP A 51 -15.31 19.75 4.06
N GLU A 52 -16.14 20.78 4.25
CA GLU A 52 -16.13 21.61 5.47
C GLU A 52 -16.44 20.83 6.74
N SER A 53 -17.08 19.66 6.64
CA SER A 53 -17.55 18.88 7.79
C SER A 53 -16.79 17.57 7.98
N TYR A 54 -16.29 16.97 6.90
CA TYR A 54 -15.76 15.62 6.93
C TYR A 54 -14.46 15.46 6.14
N ASN A 55 -13.57 14.64 6.68
CA ASN A 55 -12.47 14.03 5.93
C ASN A 55 -12.88 12.63 5.49
N ARG A 56 -12.75 12.33 4.21
CA ARG A 56 -13.07 11.02 3.64
C ARG A 56 -11.83 10.17 3.45
N TRP A 57 -11.84 9.01 4.08
CA TRP A 57 -10.73 8.05 4.07
C TRP A 57 -11.14 6.78 3.33
N LEU A 58 -10.33 6.38 2.35
CA LEU A 58 -10.37 5.07 1.75
C LEU A 58 -9.50 4.11 2.57
N VAL A 59 -10.12 3.07 3.10
CA VAL A 59 -9.46 2.05 3.91
C VAL A 59 -9.46 0.74 3.17
N VAL A 60 -8.26 0.20 2.96
CA VAL A 60 -8.07 -1.08 2.28
C VAL A 60 -7.19 -1.99 3.11
N GLN A 61 -7.53 -3.28 3.13
CA GLN A 61 -6.60 -4.31 3.60
C GLN A 61 -5.60 -4.60 2.47
N VAL A 62 -4.32 -4.74 2.81
CA VAL A 62 -3.26 -5.09 1.85
C VAL A 62 -2.51 -6.33 2.30
N GLY A 63 -2.03 -7.10 1.32
CA GLY A 63 -1.15 -8.23 1.59
C GLY A 63 0.27 -7.77 1.96
N ASP A 64 0.93 -8.52 2.85
CA ASP A 64 2.33 -8.28 3.26
C ASP A 64 3.28 -8.15 2.05
N HIS A 65 3.16 -9.07 1.08
CA HIS A 65 3.99 -9.04 -0.13
C HIS A 65 3.74 -7.78 -0.96
N THR A 66 2.49 -7.37 -1.16
CA THR A 66 2.15 -6.17 -1.95
C THR A 66 2.64 -4.90 -1.26
N LEU A 67 2.48 -4.80 0.06
CA LEU A 67 2.99 -3.68 0.86
C LEU A 67 4.52 -3.58 0.77
N ARG A 68 5.24 -4.70 0.92
CA ARG A 68 6.71 -4.75 0.74
C ARG A 68 7.16 -4.23 -0.62
N ARG A 69 6.46 -4.63 -1.69
CA ARG A 69 6.76 -4.16 -3.05
C ARG A 69 6.56 -2.65 -3.19
N PHE A 70 5.55 -2.07 -2.55
CA PHE A 70 5.36 -0.62 -2.54
C PHE A 70 6.49 0.09 -1.77
N LEU A 71 6.83 -0.38 -0.56
CA LEU A 71 7.93 0.18 0.24
C LEU A 71 9.29 0.05 -0.46
N ALA A 72 9.46 -0.97 -1.30
CA ALA A 72 10.64 -1.17 -2.13
C ALA A 72 10.58 -0.41 -3.48
N ARG A 73 9.57 0.44 -3.70
CA ARG A 73 9.34 1.21 -4.94
C ARG A 73 9.24 0.34 -6.20
N GLN A 74 8.65 -0.84 -6.08
CA GLN A 74 8.43 -1.77 -7.20
C GLN A 74 7.01 -1.69 -7.78
N ILE A 75 6.06 -1.14 -7.02
CA ILE A 75 4.72 -0.79 -7.46
C ILE A 75 4.35 0.59 -6.93
N THR A 76 3.41 1.25 -7.59
CA THR A 76 2.88 2.55 -7.17
C THR A 76 1.80 2.39 -6.11
N LEU A 77 1.43 3.48 -5.42
CA LEU A 77 0.37 3.47 -4.42
C LEU A 77 -0.97 3.06 -5.06
N ARG A 78 -1.30 3.59 -6.25
CA ARG A 78 -2.50 3.17 -6.98
C ARG A 78 -2.50 1.67 -7.23
N GLN A 79 -1.38 1.11 -7.72
CA GLN A 79 -1.26 -0.34 -7.91
C GLN A 79 -1.39 -1.13 -6.60
N LEU A 80 -0.87 -0.61 -5.49
CA LEU A 80 -1.02 -1.22 -4.17
C LEU A 80 -2.50 -1.28 -3.74
N LEU A 81 -3.24 -0.18 -3.87
CA LEU A 81 -4.65 -0.12 -3.47
C LEU A 81 -5.54 -0.99 -4.38
N LEU A 82 -5.28 -1.00 -5.69
CA LEU A 82 -6.08 -1.75 -6.67
C LEU A 82 -5.76 -3.24 -6.77
N ARG A 83 -4.60 -3.71 -6.28
CA ARG A 83 -4.20 -5.14 -6.32
C ARG A 83 -4.83 -5.98 -5.20
N THR A 84 -6.08 -5.67 -4.87
CA THR A 84 -6.86 -6.27 -3.79
C THR A 84 -7.87 -7.24 -4.36
N GLU A 85 -7.41 -8.33 -4.99
CA GLU A 85 -8.32 -9.25 -5.70
C GLU A 85 -9.37 -9.95 -4.81
N ARG A 86 -9.34 -9.74 -3.48
CA ARG A 86 -10.22 -10.43 -2.51
C ARG A 86 -10.56 -9.64 -1.23
N THR A 87 -10.17 -8.38 -1.10
CA THR A 87 -10.30 -7.67 0.19
C THR A 87 -11.27 -6.51 0.09
N ASP A 88 -12.15 -6.43 1.09
CA ASP A 88 -13.11 -5.34 1.21
C ASP A 88 -12.42 -3.97 1.33
N ALA A 89 -12.91 -3.00 0.58
CA ALA A 89 -12.57 -1.59 0.73
C ALA A 89 -13.67 -0.87 1.50
N TYR A 90 -13.28 0.16 2.24
CA TYR A 90 -14.20 0.95 3.05
C TYR A 90 -13.99 2.44 2.82
N LEU A 91 -15.08 3.20 2.75
CA LEU A 91 -15.03 4.65 2.86
C LEU A 91 -15.51 5.08 4.24
N LEU A 92 -14.73 5.92 4.90
CA LEU A 92 -15.05 6.51 6.20
C LEU A 92 -15.13 8.01 6.08
N ASP A 93 -16.28 8.58 6.40
CA ASP A 93 -16.44 10.02 6.60
C ASP A 93 -16.18 10.31 8.07
N VAL A 94 -15.06 10.97 8.36
CA VAL A 94 -14.62 11.27 9.73
C VAL A 94 -14.86 12.75 10.00
N GLY A 95 -15.63 13.05 11.04
CA GLY A 95 -15.92 14.41 11.47
C GLY A 95 -14.73 15.08 12.17
N SER A 96 -14.89 16.36 12.50
CA SER A 96 -13.89 17.13 13.24
C SER A 96 -13.64 16.63 14.68
N ASP A 97 -14.56 15.84 15.23
CA ASP A 97 -14.41 15.14 16.51
C ASP A 97 -13.60 13.84 16.41
N GLY A 98 -13.15 13.49 15.21
CA GLY A 98 -12.38 12.28 14.92
C GLY A 98 -13.23 10.99 14.90
N GLN A 99 -14.55 11.08 15.03
CA GLN A 99 -15.44 9.92 14.97
C GLN A 99 -15.94 9.68 13.54
N PRO A 100 -16.08 8.41 13.12
CA PRO A 100 -16.68 8.10 11.82
C PRO A 100 -18.18 8.41 11.87
N ALA A 101 -18.61 9.41 11.11
CA ALA A 101 -20.02 9.74 10.90
C ALA A 101 -20.69 8.76 9.92
N ARG A 102 -19.92 8.22 8.96
CA ARG A 102 -20.41 7.26 7.98
C ARG A 102 -19.34 6.24 7.65
N ILE A 103 -19.75 4.97 7.53
CA ILE A 103 -18.89 3.87 7.09
C ILE A 103 -19.62 3.12 5.98
N LEU A 104 -18.97 3.02 4.83
CA LEU A 104 -19.45 2.27 3.67
C LEU A 104 -18.45 1.17 3.35
N ARG A 105 -18.94 -0.05 3.12
CA ARG A 105 -18.20 -1.06 2.34
C ARG A 105 -18.48 -0.81 0.86
N VAL A 106 -17.42 -0.73 0.07
CA VAL A 106 -17.45 -0.35 -1.35
C VAL A 106 -16.62 -1.32 -2.19
N GLU A 107 -16.95 -1.39 -3.48
CA GLU A 107 -16.09 -2.00 -4.48
C GLU A 107 -15.18 -0.92 -5.07
N LEU A 108 -13.86 -1.17 -5.13
CA LEU A 108 -12.92 -0.18 -5.66
C LEU A 108 -13.20 0.19 -7.12
N ALA A 109 -13.77 -0.73 -7.90
CA ALA A 109 -14.14 -0.52 -9.28
C ALA A 109 -15.29 0.49 -9.46
N ASP A 110 -16.09 0.71 -8.42
CA ASP A 110 -17.23 1.63 -8.43
C ASP A 110 -16.89 3.02 -7.86
N LEU A 111 -15.65 3.21 -7.38
CA LEU A 111 -15.20 4.50 -6.86
C LEU A 111 -14.88 5.47 -8.00
N PRO A 112 -15.18 6.78 -7.83
CA PRO A 112 -14.66 7.82 -8.71
C PRO A 112 -13.13 7.76 -8.80
N ASP A 113 -12.56 8.02 -9.98
CA ASP A 113 -11.11 7.95 -10.19
C ASP A 113 -10.34 8.95 -9.31
N ASP A 114 -10.93 10.12 -9.04
CA ASP A 114 -10.38 11.16 -8.16
C ASP A 114 -10.22 10.69 -6.69
N TYR A 115 -10.85 9.57 -6.29
CA TYR A 115 -10.71 9.00 -4.96
C TYR A 115 -9.52 8.03 -4.87
N LEU A 116 -8.86 7.77 -6.00
CA LEU A 116 -7.71 6.90 -6.11
C LEU A 116 -6.44 7.75 -6.26
N PRO A 117 -5.29 7.25 -5.77
CA PRO A 117 -4.00 7.91 -5.95
C PRO A 117 -3.67 8.10 -7.44
N ALA A 118 -2.83 9.09 -7.73
CA ALA A 118 -2.24 9.25 -9.05
C ALA A 118 -1.42 8.01 -9.46
N ASP A 119 -1.33 7.77 -10.77
CA ASP A 119 -0.66 6.58 -11.32
C ASP A 119 0.80 6.46 -10.84
N GLU A 120 1.51 7.57 -10.75
CA GLU A 120 2.96 7.65 -10.46
C GLU A 120 3.28 8.07 -9.01
N THR A 121 2.42 7.73 -8.06
CA THR A 121 2.73 7.92 -6.62
C THR A 121 3.58 6.77 -6.10
N TRP A 122 4.89 6.98 -6.02
CA TRP A 122 5.86 6.02 -5.46
C TRP A 122 6.09 6.27 -3.96
N TYR A 123 6.53 5.23 -3.24
CA TYR A 123 6.94 5.41 -1.85
C TYR A 123 8.19 6.30 -1.73
N ASP A 124 8.14 7.26 -0.81
CA ASP A 124 9.25 8.10 -0.42
C ASP A 124 9.39 8.10 1.11
N ALA A 125 10.47 7.47 1.59
CA ALA A 125 10.73 7.35 3.02
C ALA A 125 10.96 8.70 3.72
N SER A 126 11.31 9.77 2.98
CA SER A 126 11.47 11.11 3.56
C SER A 126 10.14 11.75 3.96
N LEU A 127 9.02 11.25 3.43
CA LEU A 127 7.67 11.70 3.76
C LEU A 127 7.02 10.87 4.88
N SER A 128 7.73 9.90 5.44
CA SER A 128 7.19 9.01 6.46
C SER A 128 7.40 9.56 7.87
N VAL A 129 6.36 9.43 8.70
CA VAL A 129 6.39 9.77 10.14
C VAL A 129 6.14 8.51 10.96
N PHE A 130 7.06 8.23 11.88
CA PHE A 130 6.99 7.09 12.79
C PHE A 130 6.68 7.58 14.20
N TYR A 131 5.63 7.03 14.80
CA TYR A 131 5.13 7.47 16.11
C TYR A 131 5.83 6.80 17.28
N ASP A 132 6.42 5.63 17.07
CA ASP A 132 7.26 4.95 18.06
C ASP A 132 8.38 4.15 17.38
N HIS A 133 9.40 3.77 18.17
CA HIS A 133 10.54 3.00 17.66
C HIS A 133 10.19 1.57 17.25
N LEU A 134 9.12 0.97 17.78
CA LEU A 134 8.68 -0.38 17.39
C LEU A 134 8.09 -0.36 15.99
N ALA A 135 7.31 0.66 15.66
CA ALA A 135 6.77 0.89 14.32
C ALA A 135 7.87 1.12 13.29
N ALA A 136 8.87 1.96 13.63
CA ALA A 136 10.03 2.16 12.76
C ALA A 136 10.77 0.84 12.50
N ARG A 137 11.03 0.05 13.56
CA ARG A 137 11.68 -1.27 13.43
C ARG A 137 10.89 -2.23 12.56
N GLU A 138 9.56 -2.23 12.69
CA GLU A 138 8.69 -3.12 11.94
C GLU A 138 8.78 -2.84 10.42
N LEU A 139 8.64 -1.56 10.03
CA LEU A 139 8.76 -1.17 8.62
C LEU A 139 10.19 -1.36 8.09
N MET A 140 11.21 -1.03 8.87
CA MET A 140 12.61 -1.27 8.49
C MET A 140 12.89 -2.76 8.24
N SER A 141 12.33 -3.65 9.07
CA SER A 141 12.44 -5.10 8.86
C SER A 141 11.83 -5.52 7.52
N MET A 142 10.65 -5.00 7.16
CA MET A 142 10.01 -5.29 5.87
C MET A 142 10.85 -4.82 4.67
N MET A 143 11.46 -3.64 4.79
CA MET A 143 12.34 -3.08 3.76
C MET A 143 13.63 -3.89 3.63
N GLN A 144 14.24 -4.30 4.75
CA GLN A 144 15.44 -5.14 4.76
C GLN A 144 15.21 -6.51 4.12
N ASP A 145 14.10 -7.17 4.45
CA ASP A 145 13.73 -8.45 3.85
C ASP A 145 13.55 -8.31 2.32
N SER A 146 12.91 -7.23 1.88
CA SER A 146 12.71 -6.94 0.45
C SER A 146 14.04 -6.71 -0.27
N LEU A 147 14.97 -5.99 0.37
CA LEU A 147 16.32 -5.78 -0.15
C LEU A 147 17.10 -7.10 -0.23
N GLN A 148 17.02 -7.93 0.81
CA GLN A 148 17.68 -9.23 0.87
C GLN A 148 17.15 -10.19 -0.22
N GLU A 149 15.83 -10.18 -0.47
CA GLU A 149 15.23 -10.95 -1.56
C GLU A 149 15.76 -10.48 -2.93
N ALA A 150 15.82 -9.17 -3.16
CA ALA A 150 16.34 -8.61 -4.41
C ALA A 150 17.82 -8.97 -4.64
N GLN A 151 18.66 -8.85 -3.60
CA GLN A 151 20.07 -9.24 -3.65
C GLN A 151 20.23 -10.74 -3.94
N SER A 152 19.37 -11.58 -3.36
CA SER A 152 19.39 -13.02 -3.59
C SER A 152 19.04 -13.38 -5.05
N LYS A 153 18.06 -12.69 -5.66
CA LYS A 153 17.70 -12.84 -7.07
C LYS A 153 18.84 -12.37 -8.00
N LEU A 154 19.48 -11.24 -7.68
CA LEU A 154 20.62 -10.73 -8.46
C LEU A 154 21.77 -11.74 -8.49
N LYS A 155 22.14 -12.30 -7.33
CA LYS A 155 23.19 -13.33 -7.23
C LYS A 155 22.88 -14.57 -8.08
N LEU A 156 21.62 -14.98 -8.14
CA LEU A 156 21.20 -16.11 -9.00
C LEU A 156 21.37 -15.77 -10.48
N ILE A 157 21.00 -14.56 -10.89
CA ILE A 157 21.18 -14.09 -12.29
C ILE A 157 22.66 -14.09 -12.65
N GLU A 158 23.53 -13.57 -11.79
CA GLU A 158 24.99 -13.57 -11.99
C GLU A 158 25.56 -15.00 -12.12
N GLN A 159 25.02 -15.96 -11.36
CA GLN A 159 25.39 -17.38 -11.48
C GLN A 159 24.93 -18.00 -12.80
N ILE A 160 23.76 -17.62 -13.31
CA ILE A 160 23.26 -18.09 -14.61
C ILE A 160 24.11 -17.52 -15.74
N VAL A 161 24.39 -16.21 -15.71
CA VAL A 161 25.20 -15.52 -16.73
C VAL A 161 26.63 -16.05 -16.76
N SER A 162 27.26 -16.29 -15.60
CA SER A 162 28.62 -16.85 -15.54
C SER A 162 28.73 -18.29 -16.02
N ARG A 163 27.64 -19.05 -16.04
CA ARG A 163 27.55 -20.42 -16.57
C ARG A 163 27.13 -20.50 -18.05
N ALA A 164 26.85 -19.37 -18.69
CA ALA A 164 26.40 -19.31 -20.09
C ALA A 164 27.48 -19.35 -21.21
N PRO A 165 28.80 -19.58 -21.00
CA PRO A 165 29.70 -19.70 -22.14
C PRO A 165 29.73 -21.16 -22.64
N GLU A 166 28.85 -21.51 -23.59
CA GLU A 166 29.09 -22.59 -24.58
C GLU A 166 28.06 -22.70 -25.72
N ALA A 167 26.87 -22.06 -25.63
CA ALA A 167 25.81 -22.25 -26.64
C ALA A 167 25.81 -21.28 -27.84
N LEU A 168 26.80 -20.38 -27.96
CA LEU A 168 26.82 -19.31 -28.99
C LEU A 168 28.16 -19.22 -29.75
N GLN A 169 28.83 -20.36 -30.03
CA GLN A 169 29.87 -20.35 -31.06
C GLN A 169 29.22 -20.58 -32.43
N PRO A 170 29.43 -19.71 -33.44
CA PRO A 170 28.90 -19.93 -34.77
C PRO A 170 29.53 -21.20 -35.33
N ALA A 171 28.69 -22.12 -35.83
CA ALA A 171 29.15 -23.28 -36.56
C ALA A 171 29.95 -22.78 -37.78
N TYR A 172 31.27 -22.87 -37.70
CA TYR A 172 32.15 -22.65 -38.85
C TYR A 172 31.80 -23.72 -39.90
N VAL A 173 31.05 -23.33 -40.92
CA VAL A 173 30.86 -24.13 -42.13
C VAL A 173 32.15 -24.03 -42.92
N VAL A 174 32.98 -25.07 -42.84
CA VAL A 174 34.13 -25.24 -43.73
C VAL A 174 33.61 -25.78 -45.06
N SER A 175 33.88 -25.07 -46.15
CA SER A 175 33.71 -25.53 -47.54
C SER A 175 34.88 -25.02 -48.36
#